data_AF-A0A1S3XAN3-F1
#
_entry.id   AF-A0A1S3XAN3-F1
#
_cell.length_a   1.000
_cell.length_b   1.000
_cell.length_c   1.000
_cell.angle_alpha   90.00
_cell.angle_beta   90.00
_cell.angle_gamma   90.00
#
_symmetry.space_group_name_H-M   'P 1'
#
loop_
_entity.id
_entity.type
_entity.pdbx_description
1 polymer ?
#
loop_
_entity_poly.entity_id
_entity_poly.type
_entity_poly.pdbx_seq_one_letter_code
_entity_poly.pdbx_strand_id
1 'polypeptide(L)'
;PDHAHGRQFKKLSAVELSDIGCCVALASGAILLQQTDISLIYHMIRGQGTIKLYVVYNVLEVFDRLFQSFSGDVMQTLFNTAEGLANSSTENMQLWMRRFIMDEFVAVASSIVHSFILLAQAITLSTCIVAHNNALFALLVSNNFAEIKSNVFKRYSKDNVHNLVYYDSVERFHISAFLLFVLAQNLLEADGPWFESFLCNAFVVYVSEMTIDIIKHSFIAKFNNIKPIAFSEFLEDLCKQTLNIQTDNMKNNLTFVPLAPACVVIRVLRPVFAAHLPYNPLPWRLFWIFLLSAMTFVMLASLKVMISIGLKKHARWYINRCQRRKLHSD
;
A
#
# COMPACT_ATOMS: atom_id res chain seq x y z
N PRO A 1 -6.45 -23.03 54.42
CA PRO A 1 -5.11 -22.58 53.98
C PRO A 1 -4.55 -23.57 52.95
N ASP A 2 -4.51 -23.32 51.64
CA ASP A 2 -4.50 -22.07 50.89
C ASP A 2 -5.11 -22.31 49.51
N HIS A 3 -6.06 -21.45 49.11
CA HIS A 3 -6.51 -21.37 47.73
C HIS A 3 -5.42 -20.67 46.90
N ALA A 4 -4.60 -21.45 46.19
CA ALA A 4 -3.72 -20.93 45.17
C ALA A 4 -4.57 -20.43 43.99
N HIS A 5 -4.85 -19.12 43.97
CA HIS A 5 -5.33 -18.41 42.79
C HIS A 5 -4.24 -18.45 41.72
N GLY A 6 -4.24 -19.50 40.90
CA GLY A 6 -3.52 -19.50 39.64
C GLY A 6 -4.08 -18.36 38.79
N ARG A 7 -3.24 -17.36 38.51
CA ARG A 7 -3.51 -16.32 37.51
C ARG A 7 -3.83 -17.04 36.19
N GLN A 8 -5.11 -17.17 35.85
CA GLN A 8 -5.49 -17.58 34.50
C GLN A 8 -4.99 -16.48 33.57
N PHE A 9 -3.92 -16.76 32.82
CA PHE A 9 -3.51 -15.90 31.73
C PHE A 9 -4.70 -15.78 30.77
N LYS A 10 -5.27 -14.58 30.68
CA LYS A 10 -6.35 -14.29 29.75
C LYS A 10 -5.81 -14.59 28.35
N LYS A 11 -6.38 -15.60 27.69
CA LYS A 11 -5.98 -16.00 26.33
C LYS A 11 -6.28 -14.83 25.40
N LEU A 12 -5.29 -14.41 24.61
CA LEU A 12 -5.48 -13.34 23.63
C LEU A 12 -6.48 -13.79 22.56
N SER A 13 -7.28 -12.86 22.08
CA SER A 13 -8.19 -13.07 20.95
C SER A 13 -7.42 -13.19 19.63
N ALA A 14 -8.04 -13.82 18.63
CA ALA A 14 -7.46 -13.95 17.29
C ALA A 14 -7.13 -12.59 16.65
N VAL A 15 -7.97 -11.59 16.91
CA VAL A 15 -7.79 -10.22 16.42
C VAL A 15 -6.57 -9.58 17.08
N GLU A 16 -6.45 -9.66 18.40
CA GLU A 16 -5.28 -9.12 19.12
C GLU A 16 -3.98 -9.78 18.68
N LEU A 17 -3.98 -11.10 18.46
CA LEU A 17 -2.80 -11.82 17.95
C LEU A 17 -2.41 -11.40 16.54
N SER A 18 -3.39 -11.24 15.65
CA SER A 18 -3.18 -10.76 14.28
C SER A 18 -2.65 -9.32 14.24
N ASP A 19 -3.17 -8.45 15.12
CA ASP A 19 -2.72 -7.07 15.27
C ASP A 19 -1.28 -7.01 15.80
N ILE A 20 -0.93 -7.87 16.76
CA ILE A 20 0.44 -7.99 17.28
C ILE A 20 1.41 -8.38 16.15
N GLY A 21 1.07 -9.39 15.35
CA GLY A 21 1.90 -9.81 14.21
C GLY A 21 2.11 -8.68 13.19
N CYS A 22 1.03 -7.97 12.82
CA CYS A 22 1.13 -6.78 11.98
C CYS A 22 2.06 -5.70 12.58
N CYS A 23 1.94 -5.44 13.89
CA CYS A 23 2.76 -4.45 14.58
C CYS A 23 4.24 -4.85 14.61
N VAL A 24 4.54 -6.14 14.85
CA VAL A 24 5.90 -6.66 14.85
C VAL A 24 6.52 -6.53 13.46
N ALA A 25 5.82 -6.96 12.41
CA ALA A 25 6.27 -6.83 11.02
C ALA A 25 6.50 -5.37 10.60
N LEU A 26 5.58 -4.46 10.97
CA LEU A 26 5.73 -3.03 10.69
C LEU A 26 6.94 -2.43 11.44
N ALA A 27 7.10 -2.76 12.72
CA ALA A 27 8.20 -2.25 13.54
C ALA A 27 9.55 -2.75 13.02
N SER A 28 9.69 -4.04 12.72
CA SER A 28 10.92 -4.60 12.17
C SER A 28 11.26 -4.00 10.81
N GLY A 29 10.28 -3.87 9.91
CA GLY A 29 10.48 -3.27 8.60
C GLY A 29 10.91 -1.81 8.70
N ALA A 30 10.22 -1.01 9.51
CA ALA A 30 10.55 0.40 9.71
C ALA A 30 11.94 0.60 10.33
N ILE A 31 12.34 -0.23 11.31
CA ILE A 31 13.67 -0.15 11.93
C ILE A 31 14.76 -0.45 10.90
N LEU A 32 14.64 -1.54 10.13
CA LEU A 32 15.64 -1.92 9.14
C LEU A 32 15.73 -0.93 7.98
N LEU A 33 14.60 -0.44 7.47
CA LEU A 33 14.60 0.59 6.44
C LEU A 33 15.25 1.88 6.96
N GLN A 34 15.10 2.22 8.25
CA GLN A 34 15.75 3.39 8.81
C GLN A 34 17.27 3.27 8.88
N GLN A 35 17.80 2.08 9.12
CA GLN A 35 19.23 1.81 9.14
C GLN A 35 19.86 1.84 7.74
N THR A 36 19.03 1.85 6.69
CA THR A 36 19.49 1.87 5.30
C THR A 36 19.90 3.27 4.86
N ASP A 37 21.11 3.36 4.31
CA ASP A 37 21.64 4.58 3.71
C ASP A 37 21.04 4.80 2.32
N ILE A 38 20.11 5.77 2.23
CA ILE A 38 19.46 6.13 0.96
C ILE A 38 20.46 6.75 0.00
N SER A 39 21.43 7.53 0.49
CA SER A 39 22.40 8.23 -0.36
C SER A 39 23.25 7.23 -1.12
N LEU A 40 23.67 6.14 -0.49
CA LEU A 40 24.40 5.05 -1.15
C LEU A 40 23.58 4.44 -2.30
N ILE A 41 22.33 4.06 -2.04
CA ILE A 41 21.45 3.47 -3.05
C ILE A 41 21.19 4.47 -4.19
N TYR A 42 20.91 5.73 -3.84
CA TYR A 42 20.72 6.80 -4.81
C TYR A 42 21.94 7.01 -5.70
N HIS A 43 23.15 7.08 -5.14
CA HIS A 43 24.38 7.22 -5.92
C HIS A 43 24.65 6.02 -6.83
N MET A 44 24.38 4.80 -6.34
CA MET A 44 24.51 3.57 -7.12
C MET A 44 23.56 3.58 -8.34
N ILE A 45 22.31 4.01 -8.13
CA ILE A 45 21.26 4.08 -9.16
C ILE A 45 21.55 5.22 -10.15
N ARG A 46 21.89 6.42 -9.66
CA ARG A 46 22.20 7.61 -10.47
C ARG A 46 23.42 7.40 -11.37
N GLY A 47 24.38 6.56 -10.95
CA GLY A 47 25.55 6.21 -11.76
C GLY A 47 25.26 5.29 -12.95
N GLN A 48 24.04 4.76 -13.08
CA GLN A 48 23.65 3.89 -14.19
C GLN A 48 23.13 4.70 -15.39
N GLY A 49 23.32 4.17 -16.59
CA GLY A 49 22.71 4.73 -17.80
C GLY A 49 21.18 4.57 -17.79
N THR A 50 20.46 5.51 -18.41
CA THR A 50 18.98 5.52 -18.50
C THR A 50 18.39 4.19 -18.95
N ILE A 51 19.08 3.49 -19.86
CA ILE A 51 18.64 2.18 -20.35
C ILE A 51 18.64 1.12 -19.23
N LYS A 52 19.71 1.07 -18.44
CA LYS A 52 19.80 0.12 -17.32
C LYS A 52 18.78 0.47 -16.23
N LEU A 53 18.53 1.76 -16.02
CA LEU A 53 17.61 2.24 -15.00
C LEU A 53 16.16 1.79 -15.25
N TYR A 54 15.67 1.87 -16.50
CA TYR A 54 14.32 1.38 -16.82
C TYR A 54 14.23 -0.15 -16.68
N VAL A 55 15.29 -0.89 -17.02
CA VAL A 55 15.30 -2.36 -16.86
C VAL A 55 15.18 -2.71 -15.38
N VAL A 56 15.95 -2.04 -14.53
CA VAL A 56 15.89 -2.24 -13.08
C VAL A 56 14.50 -1.90 -12.54
N TYR A 57 13.89 -0.80 -12.97
CA TYR A 57 12.54 -0.43 -12.54
C TYR A 57 11.51 -1.49 -12.92
N ASN A 58 11.49 -1.93 -14.19
CA ASN A 58 10.57 -2.98 -14.67
C ASN A 58 10.77 -4.31 -13.92
N VAL A 59 12.01 -4.66 -13.59
CA VAL A 59 12.30 -5.86 -12.79
C VAL A 59 11.76 -5.71 -11.36
N LEU A 60 11.98 -4.55 -10.73
CA LEU A 60 11.46 -4.27 -9.40
C LEU A 60 9.93 -4.27 -9.38
N GLU A 61 9.26 -3.81 -10.44
CA GLU A 61 7.81 -3.85 -10.58
C GLU A 61 7.27 -5.28 -10.68
N VAL A 62 7.95 -6.16 -11.43
CA VAL A 62 7.61 -7.59 -11.45
C VAL A 62 7.73 -8.19 -10.04
N PHE A 63 8.77 -7.82 -9.29
CA PHE A 63 8.91 -8.25 -7.91
C PHE A 63 7.86 -7.66 -6.99
N ASP A 64 7.47 -6.38 -7.14
CA ASP A 64 6.37 -5.79 -6.38
C ASP A 64 5.08 -6.59 -6.59
N ARG A 65 4.70 -6.85 -7.85
CA ARG A 65 3.51 -7.64 -8.18
C ARG A 65 3.57 -9.07 -7.61
N LEU A 66 4.74 -9.71 -7.64
CA LEU A 66 4.95 -11.02 -7.03
C LEU A 66 4.79 -10.97 -5.50
N PHE A 67 5.38 -9.98 -4.84
CA PHE A 67 5.34 -9.83 -3.39
C PHE A 67 3.99 -9.32 -2.87
N GLN A 68 3.20 -8.60 -3.68
CA GLN A 68 1.81 -8.28 -3.35
C GLN A 68 0.98 -9.56 -3.21
N SER A 69 1.07 -10.47 -4.17
CA SER A 69 0.38 -11.77 -4.09
C SER A 69 0.94 -12.62 -2.94
N PHE A 70 2.27 -12.78 -2.88
CA PHE A 70 2.92 -13.65 -1.90
C PHE A 70 2.70 -13.16 -0.45
N SER A 71 2.88 -11.86 -0.19
CA SER A 71 2.68 -11.31 1.17
C SER A 71 1.22 -11.35 1.59
N GLY A 72 0.28 -11.19 0.65
CA GLY A 72 -1.15 -11.39 0.91
C GLY A 72 -1.45 -12.80 1.42
N ASP A 73 -0.91 -13.82 0.77
CA ASP A 73 -1.09 -15.23 1.15
C ASP A 73 -0.40 -15.58 2.48
N VAL A 74 0.80 -15.05 2.71
CA VAL A 74 1.55 -15.24 3.95
C VAL A 74 0.80 -14.62 5.14
N MET A 75 0.28 -13.40 4.98
CA MET A 75 -0.49 -12.72 6.02
C MET A 75 -1.82 -13.41 6.30
N GLN A 76 -2.52 -13.89 5.26
CA GLN A 76 -3.73 -14.69 5.46
C GLN A 76 -3.43 -15.98 6.22
N THR A 77 -2.30 -16.63 5.95
CA THR A 77 -1.86 -17.82 6.69
C THR A 77 -1.56 -17.49 8.15
N LEU A 78 -0.87 -16.37 8.41
CA LEU A 78 -0.62 -15.87 9.76
C LEU A 78 -1.93 -15.63 10.53
N PHE A 79 -2.91 -14.98 9.92
CA PHE A 79 -4.22 -14.72 10.54
C PHE A 79 -4.99 -16.02 10.81
N ASN A 80 -4.97 -16.97 9.89
CA ASN A 80 -5.58 -18.29 10.10
C ASN A 80 -4.90 -19.03 11.28
N THR A 81 -3.57 -18.92 11.40
CA THR A 81 -2.84 -19.52 12.51
C THR A 81 -3.08 -18.78 13.83
N ALA A 82 -3.27 -17.46 13.81
CA ALA A 82 -3.69 -16.66 14.96
C ALA A 82 -5.08 -17.08 15.46
N GLU A 83 -6.03 -17.32 14.55
CA GLU A 83 -7.36 -17.82 14.87
C GLU A 83 -7.31 -19.24 15.45
N GLY A 84 -6.53 -20.14 14.83
CA GLY A 84 -6.32 -21.49 15.36
C GLY A 84 -5.66 -21.49 16.73
N LEU A 85 -4.72 -20.57 16.97
CA LEU A 85 -4.09 -20.39 18.27
C LEU A 85 -5.08 -19.89 19.33
N ALA A 86 -5.89 -18.88 19.01
CA ALA A 86 -6.91 -18.35 19.92
C ALA A 86 -7.97 -19.41 20.29
N ASN A 87 -8.34 -20.29 19.36
CA ASN A 87 -9.37 -21.31 19.56
C ASN A 87 -8.84 -22.69 20.02
N SER A 88 -7.51 -22.86 20.11
CA SER A 88 -6.89 -24.14 20.49
C SER A 88 -7.17 -24.59 21.94
N SER A 89 -7.24 -25.91 22.16
CA SER A 89 -7.24 -26.51 23.51
C SER A 89 -5.86 -26.38 24.18
N THR A 90 -5.82 -26.44 25.52
CA THR A 90 -4.57 -26.28 26.30
C THR A 90 -3.47 -27.29 25.91
N GLU A 91 -3.85 -28.51 25.53
CA GLU A 91 -2.91 -29.57 25.12
C GLU A 91 -2.24 -29.27 23.76
N ASN A 92 -2.97 -28.63 22.84
CA ASN A 92 -2.47 -28.31 21.49
C ASN A 92 -1.85 -26.91 21.40
N MET A 93 -1.95 -26.11 22.47
CA MET A 93 -1.52 -24.72 22.50
C MET A 93 -0.05 -24.56 22.08
N GLN A 94 0.85 -25.43 22.53
CA GLN A 94 2.28 -25.35 22.21
C GLN A 94 2.56 -25.55 20.71
N LEU A 95 1.81 -26.45 20.05
CA LEU A 95 1.95 -26.70 18.61
C LEU A 95 1.47 -25.49 17.80
N TRP A 96 0.32 -24.93 18.16
CA TRP A 96 -0.21 -23.71 17.53
C TRP A 96 0.69 -22.50 17.77
N MET A 97 1.25 -22.35 18.97
CA MET A 97 2.22 -21.30 19.28
C MET A 97 3.46 -21.41 18.39
N ARG A 98 4.02 -22.61 18.24
CA ARG A 98 5.18 -22.83 17.37
C ARG A 98 4.85 -22.50 15.92
N ARG A 99 3.67 -22.91 15.44
CA ARG A 99 3.22 -22.59 14.07
C ARG A 99 3.07 -21.08 13.88
N PHE A 100 2.44 -20.40 14.84
CA PHE A 100 2.26 -18.95 14.81
C PHE A 100 3.61 -18.22 14.72
N ILE A 101 4.60 -18.62 15.52
CA ILE A 101 5.95 -18.02 15.49
C ILE A 101 6.64 -18.24 14.13
N MET A 102 6.47 -19.41 13.52
CA MET A 102 7.07 -19.68 12.20
C MET A 102 6.40 -18.87 11.09
N ASP A 103 5.06 -18.82 11.10
CA ASP A 103 4.30 -18.02 10.14
C ASP A 103 4.60 -16.52 10.31
N GLU A 104 4.76 -16.05 11.54
CA GLU A 104 5.17 -14.68 11.88
C GLU A 104 6.57 -14.37 11.32
N PHE A 105 7.54 -15.26 11.49
CA PHE A 105 8.88 -15.07 10.93
C PHE A 105 8.85 -14.92 9.41
N VAL A 106 8.07 -15.75 8.71
CA VAL A 106 7.90 -15.66 7.26
C VAL A 106 7.20 -14.35 6.85
N ALA A 107 6.18 -13.92 7.59
CA ALA A 107 5.47 -12.65 7.37
C ALA A 107 6.38 -11.43 7.57
N VAL A 108 7.20 -11.44 8.62
CA VAL A 108 8.19 -10.39 8.87
C VAL A 108 9.22 -10.35 7.73
N ALA A 109 9.78 -11.49 7.36
CA ALA A 109 10.78 -11.58 6.29
C ALA A 109 10.23 -11.12 4.94
N SER A 110 9.03 -11.57 4.56
CA SER A 110 8.39 -11.18 3.29
C SER A 110 8.05 -9.68 3.26
N SER A 111 7.51 -9.14 4.35
CA SER A 111 7.21 -7.71 4.51
C SER A 111 8.45 -6.83 4.43
N ILE A 112 9.57 -7.26 5.04
CA ILE A 112 10.86 -6.56 4.94
C ILE A 112 11.34 -6.52 3.49
N VAL A 113 11.38 -7.67 2.81
CA VAL A 113 11.83 -7.73 1.41
C VAL A 113 10.94 -6.86 0.51
N HIS A 114 9.62 -6.93 0.69
CA HIS A 114 8.68 -6.10 -0.07
C HIS A 114 8.91 -4.61 0.20
N SER A 115 9.15 -4.22 1.46
CA SER A 115 9.47 -2.83 1.83
C SER A 115 10.74 -2.32 1.14
N PHE A 116 11.76 -3.16 0.99
CA PHE A 116 12.99 -2.82 0.27
C PHE A 116 12.78 -2.68 -1.23
N ILE A 117 11.94 -3.53 -1.85
CA ILE A 117 11.55 -3.41 -3.26
C ILE A 117 10.87 -2.05 -3.49
N LEU A 118 9.87 -1.72 -2.67
CA LEU A 118 9.15 -0.44 -2.74
C LEU A 118 10.09 0.75 -2.51
N LEU A 119 11.03 0.65 -1.57
CA LEU A 119 12.03 1.71 -1.34
C LEU A 119 12.96 1.89 -2.56
N ALA A 120 13.42 0.81 -3.17
CA ALA A 120 14.25 0.87 -4.37
C ALA A 120 13.50 1.48 -5.57
N GLN A 121 12.22 1.16 -5.73
CA GLN A 121 11.35 1.79 -6.73
C GLN A 121 11.17 3.29 -6.45
N ALA A 122 10.92 3.67 -5.19
CA ALA A 122 10.79 5.09 -4.81
C ALA A 122 12.06 5.90 -5.10
N ILE A 123 13.24 5.37 -4.77
CA ILE A 123 14.53 6.00 -5.06
C ILE A 123 14.77 6.09 -6.58
N THR A 124 14.40 5.04 -7.32
CA THR A 124 14.51 5.03 -8.79
C THR A 124 13.61 6.09 -9.42
N LEU A 125 12.35 6.19 -8.98
CA LEU A 125 11.42 7.22 -9.44
C LEU A 125 11.92 8.62 -9.10
N SER A 126 12.43 8.82 -7.87
CA SER A 126 13.05 10.09 -7.46
C SER A 126 14.20 10.50 -8.37
N THR A 127 15.10 9.55 -8.66
CA THR A 127 16.24 9.76 -9.57
C THR A 127 15.78 10.16 -10.96
N CYS A 128 14.70 9.56 -11.47
CA CYS A 128 14.14 9.89 -12.78
C CYS A 128 13.46 11.27 -12.81
N ILE A 129 12.79 11.67 -11.73
CA ILE A 129 12.14 12.99 -11.61
C ILE A 129 13.20 14.10 -11.52
N VAL A 130 14.27 13.87 -10.76
CA VAL A 130 15.37 14.84 -10.58
C VAL A 130 16.30 14.87 -11.80
N ALA A 131 16.36 13.80 -12.60
CA ALA A 131 17.17 13.77 -13.81
C ALA A 131 16.65 14.77 -14.87
N HIS A 132 17.52 15.68 -15.31
CA HIS A 132 17.21 16.65 -16.38
C HIS A 132 17.09 16.04 -17.79
N ASN A 133 17.44 14.77 -17.95
CA ASN A 133 17.26 14.03 -19.20
C ASN A 133 15.87 13.40 -19.16
N ASN A 134 15.19 13.21 -20.30
CA ASN A 134 13.85 12.61 -20.45
C ASN A 134 13.67 11.17 -19.86
N ALA A 135 14.50 10.74 -18.91
CA ALA A 135 14.46 9.54 -18.10
C ALA A 135 13.09 9.28 -17.47
N LEU A 136 12.40 10.29 -16.94
CA LEU A 136 11.03 10.12 -16.43
C LEU A 136 10.09 9.61 -17.52
N PHE A 137 10.05 10.27 -18.67
CA PHE A 137 9.23 9.85 -19.80
C PHE A 137 9.64 8.48 -20.34
N ALA A 138 10.94 8.20 -20.43
CA ALA A 138 11.44 6.90 -20.86
C ALA A 138 11.02 5.77 -19.91
N LEU A 139 11.09 6.00 -18.60
CA LEU A 139 10.63 5.05 -17.57
C LEU A 139 9.12 4.83 -17.70
N LEU A 140 8.33 5.89 -17.73
CA LEU A 140 6.87 5.80 -17.85
C LEU A 140 6.47 5.06 -19.11
N VAL A 141 6.98 5.47 -20.29
CA VAL A 141 6.66 4.80 -21.56
C VAL A 141 7.06 3.32 -21.54
N SER A 142 8.23 2.98 -20.97
CA SER A 142 8.66 1.58 -20.87
C SER A 142 7.75 0.77 -19.96
N ASN A 143 7.40 1.29 -18.78
CA ASN A 143 6.54 0.61 -17.82
C ASN A 143 5.16 0.38 -18.47
N ASN A 144 4.56 1.46 -18.96
CA ASN A 144 3.25 1.48 -19.61
C ASN A 144 3.16 0.48 -20.77
N PHE A 145 4.23 0.36 -21.57
CA PHE A 145 4.29 -0.60 -22.67
C PHE A 145 4.36 -2.06 -22.17
N ALA A 146 5.19 -2.34 -21.16
CA ALA A 146 5.29 -3.66 -20.55
C ALA A 146 3.94 -4.09 -19.95
N GLU A 147 3.25 -3.15 -19.30
CA GLU A 147 1.97 -3.37 -18.69
C GLU A 147 0.88 -3.68 -19.74
N ILE A 148 0.72 -2.84 -20.76
CA ILE A 148 -0.22 -3.06 -21.86
C ILE A 148 0.03 -4.43 -22.48
N LYS A 149 1.29 -4.73 -22.81
CA LYS A 149 1.67 -6.00 -23.43
C LYS A 149 1.30 -7.19 -22.54
N SER A 150 1.57 -7.11 -21.24
CA SER A 150 1.35 -8.22 -20.33
C SER A 150 -0.12 -8.53 -20.05
N ASN A 151 -1.02 -7.55 -20.22
CA ASN A 151 -2.44 -7.68 -19.91
C ASN A 151 -3.33 -7.82 -21.15
N VAL A 152 -3.10 -7.07 -22.22
CA VAL A 152 -4.04 -6.98 -23.35
C VAL A 152 -4.24 -8.30 -24.10
N PHE A 153 -3.23 -9.17 -24.14
CA PHE A 153 -3.33 -10.47 -24.80
C PHE A 153 -3.84 -11.60 -23.90
N LYS A 154 -4.08 -11.34 -22.61
CA LYS A 154 -4.60 -12.35 -21.69
C LYS A 154 -6.13 -12.44 -21.77
N ARG A 155 -6.62 -13.65 -21.55
CA ARG A 155 -8.06 -13.90 -21.43
C ARG A 155 -8.53 -13.59 -20.00
N TYR A 156 -9.53 -12.73 -19.87
CA TYR A 156 -10.13 -12.35 -18.59
C TYR A 156 -11.56 -12.86 -18.48
N SER A 157 -11.89 -13.44 -17.33
CA SER A 157 -13.27 -13.60 -16.87
C SER A 157 -13.73 -12.34 -16.12
N LYS A 158 -15.02 -12.24 -15.80
CA LYS A 158 -15.58 -11.13 -15.02
C LYS A 158 -14.86 -10.95 -13.67
N ASP A 159 -14.63 -12.04 -12.95
CA ASP A 159 -13.95 -12.01 -11.65
C ASP A 159 -12.47 -11.62 -11.78
N ASN A 160 -11.80 -12.06 -12.86
CA ASN A 160 -10.41 -11.68 -13.11
C ASN A 160 -10.28 -10.17 -13.36
N VAL A 161 -11.26 -9.54 -13.99
CA VAL A 161 -11.27 -8.07 -14.18
C VAL A 161 -11.46 -7.34 -12.85
N HIS A 162 -12.29 -7.85 -11.94
CA HIS A 162 -12.44 -7.23 -10.61
C HIS A 162 -11.11 -7.24 -9.85
N ASN A 163 -10.41 -8.38 -9.85
CA ASN A 163 -9.08 -8.48 -9.24
C ASN A 163 -8.07 -7.56 -9.92
N LEU A 164 -8.12 -7.41 -11.25
CA LEU A 164 -7.25 -6.48 -11.98
C LEU A 164 -7.46 -5.03 -11.53
N VAL A 165 -8.71 -4.54 -11.49
CA VAL A 165 -9.03 -3.17 -11.01
C VAL A 165 -8.54 -2.94 -9.58
N TYR A 166 -8.60 -3.98 -8.75
CA TYR A 166 -8.07 -3.93 -7.39
C TYR A 166 -6.54 -3.78 -7.37
N TYR A 167 -5.80 -4.57 -8.16
CA TYR A 167 -4.34 -4.41 -8.26
C TYR A 167 -3.95 -3.03 -8.80
N ASP A 168 -4.68 -2.50 -9.78
CA ASP A 168 -4.46 -1.12 -10.28
C ASP A 168 -4.65 -0.08 -9.17
N SER A 169 -5.61 -0.32 -8.26
CA SER A 169 -5.83 0.57 -7.11
C SER A 169 -4.69 0.51 -6.09
N VAL A 170 -4.12 -0.67 -5.86
CA VAL A 170 -2.94 -0.87 -5.01
C VAL A 170 -1.69 -0.22 -5.63
N GLU A 171 -1.51 -0.37 -6.94
CA GLU A 171 -0.42 0.25 -7.69
C GLU A 171 -0.46 1.78 -7.56
N ARG A 172 -1.63 2.40 -7.74
CA ARG A 172 -1.81 3.85 -7.52
C ARG A 172 -1.53 4.28 -6.08
N PHE A 173 -1.81 3.42 -5.10
CA PHE A 173 -1.45 3.67 -3.72
C PHE A 173 0.08 3.63 -3.50
N HIS A 174 0.79 2.67 -4.11
CA HIS A 174 2.25 2.60 -4.11
C HIS A 174 2.86 3.83 -4.78
N ILE A 175 2.37 4.23 -5.96
CA ILE A 175 2.81 5.46 -6.66
C ILE A 175 2.62 6.69 -5.76
N SER A 176 1.50 6.78 -5.03
CA SER A 176 1.25 7.88 -4.09
C SER A 176 2.27 7.90 -2.95
N ALA A 177 2.64 6.73 -2.42
CA ALA A 177 3.69 6.61 -1.40
C ALA A 177 5.08 6.99 -1.97
N PHE A 178 5.37 6.64 -3.22
CA PHE A 178 6.62 7.02 -3.89
C PHE A 178 6.68 8.54 -4.14
N LEU A 179 5.58 9.17 -4.56
CA LEU A 179 5.54 10.62 -4.73
C LEU A 179 5.68 11.36 -3.39
N LEU A 180 5.14 10.81 -2.30
CA LEU A 180 5.39 11.34 -0.95
C LEU A 180 6.87 11.22 -0.54
N PHE A 181 7.52 10.11 -0.90
CA PHE A 181 8.96 9.92 -0.73
C PHE A 181 9.76 11.00 -1.47
N VAL A 182 9.45 11.24 -2.75
CA VAL A 182 10.10 12.27 -3.58
C VAL A 182 9.87 13.67 -3.01
N LEU A 183 8.65 13.98 -2.58
CA LEU A 183 8.31 15.25 -1.94
C LEU A 183 9.18 15.51 -0.71
N ALA A 184 9.32 14.51 0.15
CA ALA A 184 10.11 14.62 1.37
C ALA A 184 11.61 14.73 1.10
N GLN A 185 12.14 14.03 0.09
CA GLN A 185 13.54 14.21 -0.33
C GLN A 185 13.78 15.63 -0.82
N ASN A 186 12.91 16.15 -1.69
CA ASN A 186 13.04 17.53 -2.17
C ASN A 186 12.93 18.54 -1.02
N LEU A 187 12.07 18.30 -0.02
CA LEU A 187 11.96 19.15 1.16
C LEU A 187 13.25 19.20 2.01
N LEU A 188 14.01 18.10 2.04
CA LEU A 188 15.21 17.97 2.86
C LEU A 188 16.52 18.32 2.14
N GLU A 189 16.60 18.06 0.83
CA GLU A 189 17.86 18.07 0.07
C GLU A 189 17.89 19.09 -1.08
N ALA A 190 16.74 19.61 -1.55
CA ALA A 190 16.74 20.46 -2.74
C ALA A 190 17.09 21.92 -2.42
N ASP A 191 18.10 22.44 -3.13
CA ASP A 191 18.45 23.85 -3.14
C ASP A 191 17.63 24.61 -4.20
N GLY A 192 16.90 25.65 -3.80
CA GLY A 192 16.15 26.53 -4.72
C GLY A 192 14.66 26.16 -4.93
N PRO A 193 14.00 26.75 -5.95
CA PRO A 193 12.58 26.53 -6.19
C PRO A 193 12.33 25.18 -6.87
N TRP A 194 11.92 24.18 -6.09
CA TRP A 194 11.65 22.82 -6.57
C TRP A 194 10.15 22.47 -6.67
N PHE A 195 9.29 23.18 -5.93
CA PHE A 195 7.90 22.77 -5.69
C PHE A 195 7.04 22.70 -6.97
N GLU A 196 7.14 23.69 -7.85
CA GLU A 196 6.38 23.71 -9.11
C GLU A 196 6.82 22.57 -10.04
N SER A 197 8.13 22.36 -10.20
CA SER A 197 8.69 21.26 -10.99
C SER A 197 8.26 19.91 -10.44
N PHE A 198 8.28 19.74 -9.11
CA PHE A 198 7.78 18.54 -8.45
C PHE A 198 6.29 18.30 -8.76
N LEU A 199 5.43 19.31 -8.62
CA LEU A 199 4.01 19.18 -8.91
C LEU A 199 3.73 18.79 -10.36
N CYS A 200 4.43 19.41 -11.32
CA CYS A 200 4.32 19.07 -12.73
C CYS A 200 4.72 17.61 -13.00
N ASN A 201 5.87 17.17 -12.46
CA ASN A 201 6.33 15.79 -12.63
C ASN A 201 5.42 14.77 -11.95
N ALA A 202 4.95 15.06 -10.73
CA ALA A 202 3.99 14.22 -10.00
C ALA A 202 2.67 14.09 -10.78
N PHE A 203 2.18 15.19 -11.36
CA PHE A 203 1.00 15.19 -12.22
C PHE A 203 1.22 14.33 -13.47
N VAL A 204 2.36 14.46 -14.14
CA VAL A 204 2.71 13.63 -15.31
C VAL A 204 2.71 12.14 -14.96
N VAL A 205 3.32 11.75 -13.84
CA VAL A 205 3.31 10.34 -13.38
C VAL A 205 1.88 9.85 -13.18
N TYR A 206 1.06 10.58 -12.42
CA TYR A 206 -0.30 10.15 -12.09
C TYR A 206 -1.25 10.12 -13.30
N VAL A 207 -1.15 11.10 -14.19
CA VAL A 207 -1.97 11.15 -15.42
C VAL A 207 -1.54 10.08 -16.42
N SER A 208 -0.23 9.80 -16.52
CA SER A 208 0.26 8.72 -17.37
C SER A 208 -0.31 7.38 -16.92
N GLU A 209 -0.25 7.10 -15.63
CA GLU A 209 -0.84 5.90 -15.02
C GLU A 209 -2.33 5.78 -15.33
N MET A 210 -3.11 6.82 -15.05
CA MET A 210 -4.55 6.84 -15.31
C MET A 210 -4.87 6.62 -16.80
N THR A 211 -4.10 7.23 -17.70
CA THR A 211 -4.29 7.10 -19.15
C THR A 211 -4.07 5.65 -19.59
N ILE A 212 -3.05 5.00 -19.05
CA ILE A 212 -2.69 3.62 -19.41
C ILE A 212 -3.68 2.64 -18.85
N ASP A 213 -4.16 2.84 -17.62
CA ASP A 213 -5.26 2.06 -17.07
C ASP A 213 -6.51 2.13 -17.96
N ILE A 214 -6.90 3.34 -18.40
CA ILE A 214 -8.05 3.53 -19.29
C ILE A 214 -7.84 2.76 -20.61
N ILE A 215 -6.65 2.86 -21.20
CA ILE A 215 -6.30 2.15 -22.44
C ILE A 215 -6.35 0.62 -22.22
N LYS A 216 -5.68 0.14 -21.16
CA LYS A 216 -5.62 -1.27 -20.74
C LYS A 216 -7.02 -1.85 -20.59
N HIS A 217 -7.88 -1.23 -19.78
CA HIS A 217 -9.25 -1.70 -19.55
C HIS A 217 -10.11 -1.64 -20.81
N SER A 218 -9.92 -0.63 -21.67
CA SER A 218 -10.64 -0.53 -22.95
C SER A 218 -10.30 -1.69 -23.89
N PHE A 219 -9.02 -2.07 -23.98
CA PHE A 219 -8.59 -3.21 -24.78
C PHE A 219 -9.03 -4.54 -24.18
N ILE A 220 -8.92 -4.72 -22.87
CA ILE A 220 -9.39 -5.93 -22.18
C ILE A 220 -10.88 -6.13 -22.41
N ALA A 221 -11.68 -5.06 -22.26
CA ALA A 221 -13.12 -5.13 -22.49
C ALA A 221 -13.45 -5.52 -23.94
N LYS A 222 -12.74 -4.94 -24.92
CA LYS A 222 -12.92 -5.22 -26.34
C LYS A 222 -12.53 -6.66 -26.71
N PHE A 223 -11.36 -7.13 -26.31
CA PHE A 223 -10.87 -8.46 -26.71
C PHE A 223 -11.56 -9.61 -25.96
N ASN A 224 -12.05 -9.38 -24.74
CA ASN A 224 -12.76 -10.38 -23.96
C ASN A 224 -14.29 -10.28 -24.06
N ASN A 225 -14.82 -9.39 -24.91
CA ASN A 225 -16.25 -9.13 -25.06
C ASN A 225 -16.97 -8.82 -23.72
N ILE A 226 -16.30 -8.09 -22.83
CA ILE A 226 -16.85 -7.72 -21.53
C ILE A 226 -17.70 -6.47 -21.71
N LYS A 227 -18.99 -6.58 -21.39
CA LYS A 227 -19.92 -5.45 -21.47
C LYS A 227 -19.55 -4.39 -20.41
N PRO A 228 -19.67 -3.09 -20.72
CA PRO A 228 -19.45 -2.01 -19.74
C PRO A 228 -20.30 -2.14 -18.46
N ILE A 229 -21.43 -2.85 -18.56
CA ILE A 229 -22.33 -3.15 -17.45
C ILE A 229 -21.60 -3.90 -16.33
N ALA A 230 -20.65 -4.79 -16.66
CA ALA A 230 -19.88 -5.53 -15.66
C ALA A 230 -19.07 -4.61 -14.74
N PHE A 231 -18.44 -3.55 -15.28
CA PHE A 231 -17.75 -2.55 -14.47
C PHE A 231 -18.72 -1.74 -13.60
N SER A 232 -19.92 -1.45 -14.11
CA SER A 232 -20.93 -0.71 -13.34
C SER A 232 -21.52 -1.53 -12.19
N GLU A 233 -21.66 -2.86 -12.36
CA GLU A 233 -22.06 -3.80 -11.32
C GLU A 233 -20.97 -3.90 -10.24
N PHE A 234 -19.70 -4.03 -10.64
CA PHE A 234 -18.58 -4.00 -9.70
C PHE A 234 -18.55 -2.72 -8.86
N LEU A 235 -18.72 -1.57 -9.50
CA LEU A 235 -18.80 -0.28 -8.81
C LEU A 235 -20.01 -0.21 -7.86
N GLU A 236 -21.15 -0.79 -8.25
CA GLU A 236 -22.33 -0.89 -7.38
C GLU A 236 -22.04 -1.74 -6.13
N ASP A 237 -21.36 -2.88 -6.29
CA ASP A 237 -20.98 -3.77 -5.21
C ASP A 237 -19.99 -3.09 -4.24
N LEU A 238 -18.97 -2.38 -4.75
CA LEU A 238 -18.06 -1.56 -3.93
C LEU A 238 -18.80 -0.46 -3.17
N CYS A 239 -19.80 0.19 -3.80
CA CYS A 239 -20.62 1.20 -3.15
C CYS A 239 -21.48 0.60 -2.02
N LYS A 240 -22.05 -0.59 -2.22
CA LYS A 240 -22.81 -1.31 -1.19
C LYS A 240 -21.92 -1.73 -0.02
N GLN A 241 -20.73 -2.23 -0.30
CA GLN A 241 -19.72 -2.57 0.72
C GLN A 241 -19.32 -1.33 1.54
N THR A 242 -19.05 -0.20 0.88
CA THR A 242 -18.70 1.08 1.53
C THR A 242 -19.79 1.58 2.49
N LEU A 243 -21.05 1.24 2.23
CA LEU A 243 -22.20 1.63 3.05
C LEU A 243 -22.61 0.55 4.07
N ASN A 244 -21.88 -0.57 4.16
CA ASN A 244 -22.22 -1.73 4.98
C ASN A 244 -23.64 -2.28 4.71
N ILE A 245 -24.11 -2.22 3.47
CA ILE A 245 -25.47 -2.70 3.10
C ILE A 245 -25.49 -4.22 2.90
N GLN A 246 -24.35 -4.85 2.62
CA GLN A 246 -24.26 -6.28 2.27
C GLN A 246 -23.05 -6.94 2.95
N THR A 247 -23.24 -7.45 4.16
CA THR A 247 -22.18 -8.05 5.00
C THR A 247 -21.97 -9.56 4.77
N ASP A 248 -22.93 -10.27 4.16
CA ASP A 248 -23.00 -11.73 4.37
C ASP A 248 -22.47 -12.63 3.23
N ASN A 249 -22.16 -12.12 2.03
CA ASN A 249 -21.91 -13.01 0.87
C ASN A 249 -20.72 -12.71 -0.05
N MET A 250 -19.79 -11.81 0.29
CA MET A 250 -18.60 -11.60 -0.56
C MET A 250 -17.30 -11.95 0.19
N LYS A 251 -16.95 -13.24 0.17
CA LYS A 251 -15.63 -13.78 0.55
C LYS A 251 -14.52 -13.38 -0.45
N ASN A 252 -14.43 -12.10 -0.80
CA ASN A 252 -13.23 -11.58 -1.44
C ASN A 252 -12.60 -10.62 -0.42
N ASN A 253 -11.96 -11.19 0.61
CA ASN A 253 -11.05 -10.43 1.44
C ASN A 253 -10.01 -9.84 0.49
N LEU A 254 -10.13 -8.54 0.25
CA LEU A 254 -9.10 -7.72 -0.35
C LEU A 254 -7.93 -7.77 0.63
N THR A 255 -7.03 -8.73 0.48
CA THR A 255 -5.82 -8.90 1.30
C THR A 255 -4.79 -7.84 0.91
N PHE A 256 -5.19 -6.57 0.93
CA PHE A 256 -4.22 -5.48 0.86
C PHE A 256 -3.67 -5.35 2.27
N VAL A 257 -2.42 -5.75 2.41
CA VAL A 257 -1.68 -5.57 3.65
C VAL A 257 -0.75 -4.38 3.44
N PRO A 258 -1.11 -3.16 3.90
CA PRO A 258 -0.35 -1.93 3.65
C PRO A 258 0.97 -1.85 4.43
N LEU A 259 1.52 -2.96 4.93
CA LEU A 259 2.72 -2.96 5.78
C LEU A 259 3.94 -2.41 5.05
N ALA A 260 4.21 -2.90 3.84
CA ALA A 260 5.36 -2.48 3.05
C ALA A 260 5.32 -0.98 2.67
N PRO A 261 4.23 -0.44 2.08
CA PRO A 261 4.16 0.99 1.82
C PRO A 261 4.15 1.82 3.10
N ALA A 262 3.58 1.33 4.21
CA ALA A 262 3.66 2.02 5.50
C ALA A 262 5.12 2.12 6.02
N CYS A 263 5.93 1.07 5.88
CA CYS A 263 7.36 1.11 6.21
C CYS A 263 8.10 2.20 5.42
N VAL A 264 7.82 2.31 4.12
CA VAL A 264 8.41 3.37 3.26
C VAL A 264 7.96 4.76 3.71
N VAL A 265 6.67 4.95 3.99
CA VAL A 265 6.16 6.24 4.49
C VAL A 265 6.76 6.60 5.85
N ILE A 266 6.88 5.66 6.79
CA ILE A 266 7.53 5.90 8.09
C ILE A 266 9.00 6.30 7.90
N ARG A 267 9.73 5.59 7.02
CA ARG A 267 11.12 5.89 6.69
C ARG A 267 11.31 7.30 6.13
N VAL A 268 10.32 7.79 5.39
CA VAL A 268 10.29 9.13 4.79
C VAL A 268 9.98 10.21 5.80
N LEU A 269 8.96 9.98 6.62
CA LEU A 269 8.47 10.99 7.55
C LEU A 269 9.44 11.23 8.71
N ARG A 270 10.18 10.21 9.15
CA ARG A 270 11.10 10.33 10.29
C ARG A 270 12.16 11.45 10.15
N PRO A 271 12.95 11.53 9.06
CA PRO A 271 13.91 12.63 8.89
C PRO A 271 13.23 13.99 8.73
N VAL A 272 12.05 14.06 8.10
CA VAL A 272 11.26 15.31 8.00
C VAL A 272 10.88 15.81 9.38
N PHE A 273 10.37 14.94 10.26
CA PHE A 273 10.09 15.31 11.65
C PHE A 273 11.35 15.65 12.44
N ALA A 274 12.45 14.93 12.21
CA ALA A 274 13.71 15.19 12.89
C ALA A 274 14.27 16.58 12.58
N ALA A 275 14.16 17.05 11.33
CA ALA A 275 14.59 18.38 10.92
C ALA A 275 13.80 19.52 11.59
N HIS A 276 12.54 19.27 11.99
CA HIS A 276 11.67 20.25 12.64
C HIS A 276 11.74 20.22 14.17
N LEU A 277 12.55 19.32 14.76
CA LEU A 277 12.70 19.22 16.21
C LEU A 277 13.78 20.21 16.70
N PRO A 278 13.47 21.12 17.64
CA PRO A 278 14.44 22.09 18.12
C PRO A 278 15.53 21.45 18.99
N TYR A 279 16.76 21.97 18.88
CA TYR A 279 17.93 21.57 19.68
C TYR A 279 17.83 22.16 21.10
N ASN A 280 16.91 21.61 21.90
CA ASN A 280 16.58 22.09 23.24
C ASN A 280 16.72 20.96 24.27
N PRO A 281 16.77 21.26 25.59
CA PRO A 281 16.87 20.24 26.64
C PRO A 281 15.80 19.16 26.51
N LEU A 282 16.13 17.92 26.91
CA LEU A 282 15.29 16.71 26.82
C LEU A 282 13.78 16.92 27.06
N PRO A 283 13.32 17.58 28.14
CA PRO A 283 11.89 17.77 28.38
C PRO A 283 11.19 18.60 27.29
N TRP A 284 11.86 19.64 26.77
CA TRP A 284 11.32 20.46 25.69
C TRP A 284 11.27 19.69 24.37
N ARG A 285 12.29 18.87 24.09
CA ARG A 285 12.30 17.98 22.93
C ARG A 285 11.13 16.99 22.97
N LEU A 286 10.86 16.38 24.14
CA LEU A 286 9.73 15.47 24.32
C LEU A 286 8.39 16.18 24.12
N PHE A 287 8.25 17.43 24.60
CA PHE A 287 7.06 18.25 24.37
C PHE A 287 6.80 18.47 22.87
N TRP A 288 7.83 18.85 22.09
CA TRP A 288 7.67 19.02 20.64
C TRP A 288 7.40 17.72 19.90
N ILE A 289 8.00 16.60 20.32
CA ILE A 289 7.68 15.28 19.77
C ILE A 289 6.20 14.96 20.00
N PHE A 290 5.70 15.16 21.22
CA PHE A 290 4.30 14.94 21.55
C PHE A 290 3.38 15.86 20.73
N LEU A 291 3.73 17.14 20.62
CA LEU A 291 2.94 18.11 19.86
C LEU A 291 2.88 17.76 18.37
N LEU A 292 4.02 17.47 17.74
CA LEU A 292 4.08 17.06 16.33
C LEU A 292 3.35 15.73 16.09
N SER A 293 3.49 14.77 17.01
CA SER A 293 2.75 13.50 16.95
C SER A 293 1.24 13.71 17.10
N ALA A 294 0.80 14.60 17.97
CA ALA A 294 -0.61 14.90 18.16
C ALA A 294 -1.19 15.61 16.93
N MET A 295 -0.47 16.60 16.38
CA MET A 295 -0.86 17.32 15.16
C MET A 295 -0.98 16.37 13.97
N THR A 296 -0.02 15.47 13.78
CA THR A 296 -0.04 14.50 12.68
C THR A 296 -1.15 13.47 12.86
N PHE A 297 -1.41 13.00 14.08
CA PHE A 297 -2.54 12.14 14.38
C PHE A 297 -3.88 12.84 14.05
N VAL A 298 -4.07 14.08 14.48
CA VAL A 298 -5.28 14.86 14.18
C VAL A 298 -5.45 15.06 12.68
N MET A 299 -4.37 15.36 11.95
CA MET A 299 -4.39 15.51 10.49
C MET A 299 -4.75 14.20 9.78
N LEU A 300 -4.17 13.07 10.18
CA LEU A 300 -4.48 11.76 9.59
C LEU A 300 -5.91 11.31 9.94
N ALA A 301 -6.37 11.58 11.17
CA ALA A 301 -7.73 11.29 11.60
C ALA A 301 -8.75 12.15 10.83
N SER A 302 -8.50 13.45 10.67
CA SER A 302 -9.37 14.33 9.90
C SER A 302 -9.41 13.94 8.43
N LEU A 303 -8.26 13.61 7.83
CA LEU A 303 -8.16 13.08 6.47
C LEU A 303 -8.96 11.78 6.31
N LYS A 304 -8.78 10.82 7.23
CA LYS A 304 -9.52 9.55 7.25
C LYS A 304 -11.04 9.79 7.32
N VAL A 305 -11.49 10.68 8.20
CA VAL A 305 -12.91 11.03 8.34
C VAL A 305 -13.43 11.71 7.07
N MET A 306 -12.68 12.66 6.51
CA MET A 306 -13.06 13.38 5.28
C MET A 306 -13.20 12.42 4.10
N ILE A 307 -12.22 11.54 3.88
CA ILE A 307 -12.25 10.51 2.84
C ILE A 307 -13.44 9.57 3.07
N SER A 308 -13.66 9.10 4.30
CA SER A 308 -14.78 8.21 4.63
C SER A 308 -16.14 8.85 4.35
N ILE A 309 -16.34 10.12 4.74
CA ILE A 309 -17.57 10.85 4.46
C ILE A 309 -17.76 11.06 2.96
N GLY A 310 -16.68 11.45 2.25
CA GLY A 310 -16.68 11.61 0.80
C GLY A 310 -17.09 10.34 0.07
N LEU A 311 -16.47 9.21 0.40
CA LEU A 311 -16.77 7.89 -0.16
C LEU A 311 -18.22 7.49 0.13
N LYS A 312 -18.70 7.62 1.37
CA LYS A 312 -20.10 7.31 1.72
C LYS A 312 -21.10 8.22 1.02
N LYS A 313 -20.75 9.49 0.77
CA LYS A 313 -21.59 10.42 0.01
C LYS A 313 -21.64 10.01 -1.47
N HIS A 314 -20.49 9.68 -2.06
CA HIS A 314 -20.41 9.22 -3.44
C HIS A 314 -21.15 7.88 -3.66
N ALA A 315 -20.96 6.91 -2.76
CA ALA A 315 -21.64 5.62 -2.81
C ALA A 315 -23.17 5.76 -2.75
N ARG A 316 -23.69 6.60 -1.84
CA ARG A 316 -25.13 6.90 -1.76
C ARG A 316 -25.65 7.54 -3.04
N TRP A 317 -24.92 8.53 -3.57
CA TRP A 317 -25.29 9.19 -4.83
C TRP A 317 -25.35 8.20 -6.00
N TYR A 318 -24.35 7.31 -6.11
CA TYR A 318 -24.27 6.32 -7.17
C TYR A 318 -25.40 5.30 -7.10
N ILE A 319 -25.69 4.73 -5.91
CA ILE A 319 -26.79 3.78 -5.73
C ILE A 319 -28.14 4.42 -6.06
N ASN A 320 -28.40 5.64 -5.57
CA ASN A 320 -29.64 6.36 -5.88
C ASN A 320 -29.78 6.66 -7.39
N ARG A 321 -28.66 6.90 -8.09
CA ARG A 321 -28.64 7.05 -9.55
C ARG A 321 -28.98 5.74 -10.25
N CYS A 322 -28.46 4.60 -9.79
CA CYS A 322 -28.77 3.28 -10.35
C CYS A 322 -30.24 2.88 -10.11
N GLN A 323 -30.78 3.11 -8.92
CA GLN A 323 -32.20 2.84 -8.60
C GLN A 323 -33.15 3.65 -9.48
N ARG A 324 -32.88 4.95 -9.68
CA ARG A 324 -33.69 5.79 -10.58
C ARG A 324 -33.66 5.32 -12.03
N ARG A 325 -32.53 4.80 -12.52
CA ARG A 325 -32.47 4.23 -13.88
C ARG A 325 -33.32 2.96 -14.02
N LYS A 326 -33.36 2.10 -12.99
CA LYS A 326 -34.19 0.88 -13.00
C LYS A 326 -35.68 1.23 -13.06
N LEU A 327 -36.13 2.18 -12.22
CA LEU A 327 -37.52 2.65 -12.21
C LEU A 327 -38.02 3.30 -13.51
N HIS A 328 -37.13 3.80 -14.37
CA HIS A 328 -37.50 4.37 -15.67
C HIS A 328 -37.43 3.36 -16.82
N SER A 329 -36.91 2.16 -16.56
CA SER A 329 -36.79 1.09 -17.56
C SER A 329 -37.90 0.04 -17.45
N ASP A 330 -38.69 0.08 -16.37
CA ASP A 330 -39.88 -0.73 -16.10
C ASP A 330 -41.15 0.01 -16.52
#